data_AF-A0A6A5WJJ9-F1
#
_entry.id   AF-A0A6A5WJJ9-F1
#
_cell.length_a   1.000
_cell.length_b   1.000
_cell.length_c   1.000
_cell.angle_alpha   90.00
_cell.angle_beta   90.00
_cell.angle_gamma   90.00
#
_symmetry.space_group_name_H-M   'P 1'
#
loop_
_entity.id
_entity.type
_entity.pdbx_description
1 polymer ?
#
loop_
_entity_poly.entity_id
_entity_poly.type
_entity_poly.pdbx_seq_one_letter_code
_entity_poly.pdbx_strand_id
1 'polypeptide(L)'
;ITTPGVGDYILKRQRSTKQIWLCSPISGSRGYDWVADSYRHYADNDDDRGVGLGQWLYLRNGTFLTTVLNTELGLRMLHCQIFSCFCYCLWF
;
A
#
# COMPACT_ATOMS: atom_id res chain seq x y z
N ILE A 1 -10.70 9.15 3.30
CA ILE A 1 -9.95 10.41 3.51
C ILE A 1 -10.63 11.45 2.65
N THR A 2 -11.12 12.53 3.25
CA THR A 2 -11.82 13.57 2.51
C THR A 2 -10.87 14.73 2.27
N THR A 3 -10.60 15.04 1.00
CA THR A 3 -9.70 16.12 0.62
C THR A 3 -10.52 17.26 0.00
N PRO A 4 -10.58 18.44 0.62
CA PRO A 4 -11.35 19.55 0.09
C PRO A 4 -10.81 19.98 -1.29
N GLY A 5 -11.70 20.11 -2.27
CA GLY A 5 -11.37 20.50 -3.65
C GLY A 5 -11.02 19.34 -4.60
N VAL A 6 -10.82 18.12 -4.08
CA VAL A 6 -10.46 16.94 -4.90
C VAL A 6 -11.53 15.85 -4.78
N GLY A 7 -12.03 15.58 -3.58
CA GLY A 7 -13.05 14.56 -3.31
C GLY A 7 -12.62 13.55 -2.26
N ASP A 8 -13.41 12.48 -2.15
CA ASP A 8 -13.22 11.43 -1.15
C ASP A 8 -12.40 10.26 -1.68
N TYR A 9 -11.30 9.98 -0.98
CA TYR A 9 -10.50 8.78 -1.16
C TYR A 9 -11.08 7.66 -0.32
N ILE A 10 -11.49 6.59 -0.98
CA ILE A 10 -12.05 5.41 -0.32
C ILE A 10 -11.05 4.28 -0.44
N LEU A 11 -10.63 3.74 0.69
CA LEU A 11 -9.79 2.56 0.74
C LEU A 11 -10.60 1.38 1.28
N LYS A 12 -10.72 0.31 0.48
CA LYS A 12 -11.46 -0.90 0.84
C LYS A 12 -10.52 -2.10 0.86
N ARG A 13 -10.60 -2.91 1.91
CA ARG A 13 -9.95 -4.23 1.94
C ARG A 13 -10.90 -5.26 1.35
N GLN A 14 -10.42 -6.07 0.44
CA GLN A 14 -11.14 -7.22 -0.10
C GLN A 14 -10.49 -8.52 0.37
N ARG A 15 -11.13 -9.21 1.32
CA ARG A 15 -10.58 -10.44 1.92
C ARG A 15 -10.47 -11.58 0.90
N SER A 16 -11.48 -11.73 0.04
CA SER A 16 -11.55 -12.83 -0.92
C SER A 16 -10.39 -12.83 -1.92
N THR A 17 -9.99 -11.65 -2.40
CA THR A 17 -8.88 -11.51 -3.34
C THR A 17 -7.56 -11.14 -2.66
N LYS A 18 -7.57 -10.90 -1.34
CA LYS A 18 -6.41 -10.41 -0.56
C LYS A 18 -5.85 -9.08 -1.07
N GLN A 19 -6.71 -8.26 -1.67
CA GLN A 19 -6.33 -6.99 -2.27
C GLN A 19 -6.82 -5.80 -1.45
N ILE A 20 -6.18 -4.65 -1.68
CA ILE A 20 -6.67 -3.35 -1.23
C ILE A 20 -7.12 -2.56 -2.45
N TRP A 21 -8.35 -2.10 -2.43
CA TRP A 21 -8.92 -1.22 -3.44
C TRP A 21 -8.82 0.24 -2.99
N LEU A 22 -8.15 1.06 -3.77
CA LEU A 22 -8.17 2.52 -3.64
C LEU A 22 -9.09 3.09 -4.71
N CYS A 23 -10.15 3.77 -4.29
CA CYS A 23 -10.91 4.66 -5.16
C CYS A 23 -10.39 6.08 -4.95
N SER A 24 -9.58 6.55 -5.89
CA SER A 24 -9.16 7.94 -5.96
C SER A 24 -10.10 8.72 -6.87
N PRO A 25 -10.54 9.93 -6.49
CA PRO A 25 -11.28 10.82 -7.37
C PRO A 25 -10.45 11.33 -8.56
N ILE A 26 -9.12 11.28 -8.47
CA ILE A 26 -8.20 11.70 -9.54
C ILE A 26 -7.89 10.55 -10.49
N SER A 27 -7.51 9.40 -9.92
CA SER A 27 -6.88 8.31 -10.68
C SER A 27 -7.75 7.06 -10.85
N GLY A 28 -8.98 7.12 -10.33
CA GLY A 28 -9.99 6.07 -10.43
C GLY A 28 -9.84 4.96 -9.39
N SER A 29 -10.58 3.87 -9.58
CA SER A 29 -10.50 2.68 -8.72
C SER A 29 -9.37 1.75 -9.17
N ARG A 30 -8.50 1.36 -8.24
CA ARG A 30 -7.37 0.46 -8.47
C ARG A 30 -7.28 -0.58 -7.36
N GLY A 31 -7.14 -1.85 -7.73
CA GLY A 31 -6.87 -2.95 -6.81
C GLY A 31 -5.38 -3.21 -6.72
N TYR A 32 -4.81 -3.10 -5.53
CA TYR A 32 -3.41 -3.34 -5.24
C TYR A 32 -3.27 -4.72 -4.60
N ASP A 33 -2.25 -5.45 -5.04
CA ASP A 33 -1.90 -6.76 -4.55
C ASP A 33 -0.72 -6.64 -3.57
N TRP A 34 -0.74 -7.45 -2.52
CA TRP A 34 0.39 -7.55 -1.61
C TRP A 34 1.48 -8.38 -2.27
N VAL A 35 2.64 -7.76 -2.49
CA VAL A 35 3.83 -8.43 -2.97
C VAL A 35 4.83 -8.42 -1.83
N ALA A 36 5.12 -9.60 -1.27
CA ALA A 36 6.20 -9.75 -0.31
C ALA A 36 7.52 -9.42 -1.00
N ASP A 37 8.33 -8.54 -0.41
CA ASP A 37 9.63 -8.19 -0.94
C ASP A 37 10.61 -9.33 -0.67
N SER A 38 10.57 -10.37 -1.50
CA SER A 38 11.65 -11.34 -1.65
C SER A 38 12.74 -10.85 -2.62
N TYR A 39 12.59 -9.62 -3.15
CA TYR A 39 13.48 -9.05 -4.16
C TYR A 39 14.60 -8.17 -3.56
N ARG A 40 14.51 -7.80 -2.28
CA ARG A 40 15.64 -7.25 -1.50
C ARG A 40 16.68 -8.31 -1.13
N HIS A 41 17.35 -8.86 -2.13
CA HIS A 41 18.66 -9.49 -1.96
C HIS A 41 19.82 -8.46 -1.82
N TYR A 42 19.51 -7.17 -1.69
CA TYR A 42 20.47 -6.09 -1.45
C TYR A 42 20.11 -5.32 -0.17
N ALA A 43 20.14 -6.01 0.96
CA ALA A 43 20.33 -5.39 2.26
C ALA A 43 21.12 -6.41 3.09
N ASP A 44 22.41 -6.49 2.77
CA ASP A 44 23.41 -6.84 3.75
C ASP A 44 23.19 -5.90 4.94
N ASN A 45 22.69 -6.43 6.04
CA ASN A 45 22.96 -6.05 7.43
C ASN A 45 21.97 -6.80 8.32
N ASP A 46 22.60 -7.72 9.06
CA ASP A 46 22.15 -8.51 10.18
C ASP A 46 21.33 -7.68 11.21
N ASP A 47 20.37 -8.33 11.87
CA ASP A 47 19.72 -7.90 13.12
C ASP A 47 18.55 -6.88 13.08
N ASP A 48 17.52 -7.10 12.26
CA ASP A 48 16.15 -6.75 12.69
C ASP A 48 15.08 -7.70 12.11
N ARG A 49 14.78 -8.74 12.89
CA ARG A 49 13.53 -9.48 12.98
C ARG A 49 12.55 -9.32 11.81
N GLY A 50 12.66 -10.15 10.76
CA GLY A 50 11.53 -10.85 10.12
C GLY A 50 10.22 -10.11 9.81
N VAL A 51 10.20 -8.78 9.71
CA VAL A 51 9.05 -8.01 9.24
C VAL A 51 9.12 -8.11 7.73
N GLY A 52 8.38 -9.05 7.15
CA GLY A 52 8.29 -9.18 5.70
C GLY A 52 7.89 -7.83 5.10
N LEU A 53 8.87 -7.11 4.54
CA LEU A 53 8.74 -5.76 3.98
C LEU A 53 7.98 -5.81 2.66
N GLY A 54 6.81 -6.44 2.61
CA GLY A 54 6.00 -6.43 1.41
C GLY A 54 5.45 -5.05 1.10
N GLN A 55 5.05 -4.86 -0.14
CA GLN A 55 4.54 -3.61 -0.67
C GLN A 55 3.25 -3.86 -1.43
N TRP A 56 2.33 -2.90 -1.37
CA TRP A 56 1.10 -2.92 -2.13
C TRP A 56 1.39 -2.41 -3.55
N LEU A 57 1.46 -3.35 -4.49
CA LEU A 57 1.80 -3.08 -5.89
C LEU A 57 0.55 -3.19 -6.76
N TYR A 58 0.37 -2.22 -7.66
CA TYR A 58 -0.61 -2.33 -8.71
C TYR A 58 0.01 -3.07 -9.90
N LEU A 59 -0.37 -4.33 -10.09
CA LEU A 59 0.25 -5.22 -11.08
C LEU A 59 0.12 -4.73 -12.53
N ARG A 60 -0.86 -3.88 -12.84
CA ARG A 60 -1.10 -3.44 -14.22
C ARG A 60 -0.04 -2.47 -14.74
N ASN A 61 0.46 -1.60 -13.88
CA ASN A 61 1.40 -0.54 -14.26
C ASN A 61 2.66 -0.49 -13.39
N GLY A 62 2.77 -1.39 -12.40
CA GLY A 62 3.91 -1.45 -11.48
C GLY A 62 3.96 -0.30 -10.48
N THR A 63 2.88 0.44 -10.26
CA THR A 63 2.87 1.56 -9.31
C THR A 63 2.56 1.10 -7.88
N PHE A 64 3.28 1.66 -6.91
CA PHE A 64 3.05 1.36 -5.49
C PHE A 64 1.94 2.25 -4.93
N LEU A 65 1.10 1.66 -4.06
CA LEU A 65 0.02 2.37 -3.37
C LEU A 65 0.56 3.59 -2.61
N THR A 66 1.69 3.42 -1.93
CA THR A 66 2.35 4.45 -1.13
C THR A 66 2.80 5.63 -1.98
N THR A 67 3.37 5.36 -3.15
CA THR A 67 3.77 6.39 -4.12
C THR A 67 2.57 7.17 -4.63
N VAL A 68 1.48 6.50 -4.98
CA VAL A 68 0.25 7.15 -5.46
C VAL A 68 -0.35 8.05 -4.37
N LEU A 69 -0.48 7.55 -3.14
CA LEU A 69 -1.01 8.34 -2.04
C LEU A 69 -0.11 9.53 -1.68
N ASN A 70 1.21 9.35 -1.66
CA ASN A 70 2.15 10.44 -1.40
C ASN A 70 2.11 11.51 -2.49
N THR A 71 1.95 11.10 -3.75
CA THR A 71 1.88 12.02 -4.90
C THR A 71 0.55 12.78 -4.94
N GLU A 72 -0.57 12.08 -4.72
CA GLU A 72 -1.90 12.67 -4.84
C GLU A 72 -2.31 13.48 -3.60
N LEU A 73 -1.94 13.03 -2.39
CA LEU A 73 -2.30 13.69 -1.14
C LEU A 73 -1.15 14.55 -0.57
N GLY A 74 0.02 14.56 -1.20
CA GLY A 74 1.21 15.26 -0.70
C GLY A 74 1.76 14.67 0.60
N LEU A 75 1.40 13.41 0.93
CA LEU A 75 1.82 12.75 2.16
C LEU A 75 3.27 12.27 2.07
N ARG A 76 3.93 12.13 3.23
CA ARG A 76 5.26 11.50 3.35
C ARG A 76 5.15 10.19 4.14
N MET A 77 4.44 9.21 3.57
CA MET A 77 4.33 7.89 4.18
C MET A 77 5.52 7.00 3.81
N LEU A 78 6.11 6.36 4.83
CA LEU A 78 7.10 5.29 4.66
C LEU A 78 6.38 3.97 4.35
N HIS A 79 6.97 3.12 3.50
CA HIS A 79 6.36 1.86 3.08
C HIS A 79 5.95 0.94 4.24
N CYS A 80 6.72 0.91 5.33
CA CYS A 80 6.45 0.10 6.53
C CYS A 80 5.17 0.53 7.28
N GLN A 81 4.73 1.79 7.16
CA GLN A 81 3.60 2.33 7.93
C GLN A 81 2.24 1.77 7.48
N ILE A 82 2.10 1.41 6.21
CA ILE A 82 0.85 0.84 5.67
C ILE A 82 0.66 -0.60 6.17
N PHE A 83 1.74 -1.35 6.38
CA PHE A 83 1.68 -2.72 6.92
C PHE A 83 1.07 -2.72 8.32
N SER A 84 1.54 -1.84 9.20
CA SER A 84 1.01 -1.71 10.56
C SER A 84 -0.50 -1.41 10.56
N CYS A 85 -0.94 -0.39 9.83
CA CYS A 85 -2.35 0.02 9.89
C CYS A 85 -3.32 -0.96 9.22
N PHE A 86 -2.86 -1.76 8.23
CA PHE A 86 -3.74 -2.64 7.46
C PHE A 86 -3.61 -4.14 7.76
N CYS A 87 -2.46 -4.62 8.24
CA CYS A 87 -2.23 -6.03 8.57
C CYS A 87 -2.53 -6.39 10.04
N TYR A 88 -2.38 -5.47 11.01
CA TYR A 88 -2.63 -5.83 12.42
C TYR A 88 -4.10 -6.14 12.76
N CYS A 89 -5.06 -5.73 11.92
CA CYS A 89 -6.48 -6.00 12.14
C CYS A 89 -7.04 -7.07 11.19
N LEU A 90 -6.67 -8.34 11.39
CA LEU A 90 -7.16 -9.56 10.70
C LEU A 90 -6.42 -9.96 9.41
N TRP A 91 -5.23 -10.54 9.59
CA TRP A 91 -4.73 -11.67 8.78
C TRP A 91 -4.23 -12.83 9.67
N PHE A 92 -4.71 -12.90 10.91
CA PHE A 92 -4.76 -14.09 11.77
C PHE A 92 -6.21 -14.29 12.22
#